data_AF-F5AM55-F1
#
_entry.id   AF-F5AM55-F1
#
_cell.length_a   1.000
_cell.length_b   1.000
_cell.length_c   1.000
_cell.angle_alpha   90.00
_cell.angle_beta   90.00
_cell.angle_gamma   90.00
#
_symmetry.space_group_name_H-M   'P 1'
#
loop_
_entity.id
_entity.type
_entity.pdbx_description
1 polymer ?
#
loop_
_entity_poly.entity_id
_entity_poly.type
_entity_poly.pdbx_seq_one_letter_code
_entity_poly.pdbx_strand_id
1 'polypeptide(L)'
;VPVQLPLISALSKLRITIPTDLRPLEARQNILLAVQELEKRFPQGLPKLNPVKDMGIEEPEFVDLVNQIEKLEQQLLSHPLNK
;
A
#
# COMPACT_ATOMS: atom_id res chain seq x y z
N VAL A 1 0.42 -17.38 7.37
CA VAL A 1 -0.04 -16.94 8.70
C VAL A 1 -1.37 -16.24 8.51
N PRO A 2 -2.47 -16.73 9.09
CA PRO A 2 -3.73 -16.01 9.08
C PRO A 2 -3.62 -14.77 9.98
N VAL A 3 -4.17 -13.63 9.56
CA VAL A 3 -4.18 -12.37 10.32
C VAL A 3 -5.58 -11.79 10.35
N GLN A 4 -5.91 -11.06 11.41
CA GLN A 4 -7.19 -10.35 11.53
C GLN A 4 -7.20 -9.10 10.66
N LEU A 5 -8.37 -8.74 10.11
CA LEU A 5 -8.53 -7.57 9.24
C LEU A 5 -8.01 -6.25 9.85
N PRO A 6 -8.20 -5.93 11.14
CA PRO A 6 -7.69 -4.69 11.73
C PRO A 6 -6.15 -4.56 11.72
N LEU A 7 -5.41 -5.65 11.47
CA LEU A 7 -3.95 -5.62 11.39
C LEU A 7 -3.45 -5.18 9.99
N ILE A 8 -4.34 -5.02 9.02
CA ILE A 8 -4.00 -4.53 7.68
C ILE A 8 -4.01 -3.01 7.70
N SER A 9 -2.84 -2.39 7.53
CA SER A 9 -2.68 -0.94 7.56
C SER A 9 -2.82 -0.26 6.19
N ALA A 10 -2.49 -0.95 5.11
CA ALA A 10 -2.57 -0.42 3.76
C ALA A 10 -2.66 -1.55 2.73
N LEU A 11 -3.21 -1.22 1.56
CA LEU A 11 -3.23 -2.08 0.38
C LEU A 11 -2.42 -1.44 -0.74
N SER A 12 -1.56 -2.23 -1.38
CA SER A 12 -0.78 -1.79 -2.54
C SER A 12 -1.65 -1.84 -3.81
N LYS A 13 -1.40 -0.91 -4.73
CA LYS A 13 -1.96 -0.95 -6.09
C LYS A 13 -1.35 -2.07 -6.94
N LEU A 14 -0.17 -2.55 -6.56
CA LEU A 14 0.53 -3.64 -7.24
C LEU A 14 0.11 -5.00 -6.68
N ARG A 15 0.10 -6.01 -7.55
CA ARG A 15 -0.13 -7.41 -7.20
C ARG A 15 0.99 -8.26 -7.75
N ILE A 16 1.41 -9.26 -6.98
CA ILE A 16 2.33 -10.30 -7.44
C ILE A 16 1.52 -11.52 -7.89
N THR A 17 2.01 -12.21 -8.90
CA THR A 17 1.46 -13.51 -9.30
C THR A 17 1.88 -14.55 -8.28
N ILE A 18 0.90 -15.27 -7.73
CA ILE A 18 1.11 -16.29 -6.70
C ILE A 18 0.79 -17.65 -7.32
N PRO A 19 1.63 -18.69 -7.14
CA PRO A 19 1.31 -20.04 -7.59
C PRO A 19 0.11 -20.60 -6.83
N THR A 20 -0.57 -21.58 -7.43
CA THR A 20 -1.75 -22.21 -6.84
C THR A 20 -1.47 -22.95 -5.53
N ASP A 21 -0.22 -23.38 -5.30
CA ASP A 21 0.22 -24.04 -4.06
C ASP A 21 1.47 -23.37 -3.47
N LEU A 22 1.37 -22.93 -2.20
CA LEU A 22 2.45 -22.31 -1.42
C LEU A 22 2.98 -23.21 -0.28
N ARG A 23 2.53 -24.47 -0.20
CA ARG A 23 3.03 -25.45 0.78
C ARG A 23 4.50 -25.85 0.53
N PRO A 24 4.99 -25.95 -0.73
CA PRO A 24 6.41 -26.18 -0.99
C PRO A 24 7.27 -25.00 -0.49
N LEU A 25 8.46 -25.31 0.04
CA LEU A 25 9.40 -24.28 0.52
C LEU A 25 9.87 -23.38 -0.61
N GLU A 26 10.25 -23.97 -1.74
CA GLU A 26 10.73 -23.27 -2.94
C GLU A 26 9.70 -22.26 -3.44
N ALA A 27 8.42 -22.63 -3.47
CA ALA A 27 7.35 -21.73 -3.87
C ALA A 27 7.28 -20.48 -2.97
N ARG A 28 7.44 -20.65 -1.65
CA ARG A 28 7.48 -19.51 -0.72
C ARG A 28 8.75 -18.66 -0.88
N GLN A 29 9.90 -19.31 -1.10
CA GLN A 29 11.17 -18.60 -1.32
C GLN A 29 11.13 -17.76 -2.59
N ASN A 30 10.57 -18.29 -3.68
CA ASN A 30 10.41 -17.55 -4.92
C ASN A 30 9.53 -16.31 -4.75
N ILE A 31 8.43 -16.42 -3.99
CA ILE A 31 7.57 -15.28 -3.68
C ILE A 31 8.29 -14.24 -2.80
N LEU A 32 9.08 -14.69 -1.82
CA LEU A 32 9.89 -13.78 -1.01
C LEU A 32 10.89 -12.97 -1.86
N LEU A 33 11.57 -13.62 -2.81
CA LEU A 33 12.49 -12.94 -3.72
C LEU A 33 11.78 -11.89 -4.57
N ALA A 34 10.58 -12.22 -5.10
CA ALA A 34 9.77 -11.27 -5.86
C ALA A 34 9.35 -10.05 -5.02
N VAL A 35 8.98 -10.26 -3.75
CA VAL A 35 8.66 -9.17 -2.82
C VAL A 35 9.89 -8.31 -2.54
N GLN A 36 11.05 -8.92 -2.28
CA GLN A 36 12.31 -8.18 -2.03
C GLN A 36 12.74 -7.37 -3.25
N GLU A 37 12.53 -7.88 -4.47
CA GLU A 37 12.78 -7.11 -5.69
C GLU A 37 11.85 -5.91 -5.80
N LEU A 38 10.57 -6.06 -5.45
CA LEU A 38 9.64 -4.92 -5.42
C LEU A 38 10.07 -3.88 -4.39
N GLU A 39 10.45 -4.27 -3.19
CA GLU A 39 10.95 -3.35 -2.17
C GLU A 39 12.18 -2.56 -2.66
N LYS A 40 13.12 -3.23 -3.34
CA LYS A 40 14.29 -2.57 -3.95
C LYS A 40 13.92 -1.58 -5.05
N ARG A 41 12.89 -1.88 -5.85
CA ARG A 41 12.40 -0.99 -6.93
C ARG A 41 11.63 0.21 -6.39
N PHE A 42 11.06 0.11 -5.18
CA PHE A 42 10.26 1.14 -4.53
C PHE A 42 10.87 1.54 -3.17
N PRO A 43 12.04 2.19 -3.14
CA PRO A 43 12.76 2.51 -1.90
C PRO A 43 12.00 3.48 -0.99
N GLN A 44 11.06 4.25 -1.53
CA GLN A 44 10.18 5.16 -0.78
C GLN A 44 8.87 4.49 -0.33
N GLY A 45 8.71 3.19 -0.59
CA GLY A 45 7.51 2.42 -0.28
C GLY A 45 6.64 2.14 -1.51
N LEU A 46 5.82 1.10 -1.39
CA LEU A 46 4.91 0.66 -2.46
C LEU A 46 3.76 1.66 -2.64
N PRO A 47 3.29 1.87 -3.89
CA PRO A 47 2.15 2.74 -4.16
C PRO A 47 0.88 2.16 -3.52
N LYS A 48 0.24 2.96 -2.65
CA LYS A 48 -1.01 2.59 -1.97
C LYS A 48 -2.22 2.80 -2.88
N LEU A 49 -3.29 2.04 -2.65
CA LEU A 49 -4.60 2.30 -3.26
C LEU A 49 -5.20 3.58 -2.70
N ASN A 50 -5.76 4.42 -3.56
CA ASN A 50 -6.55 5.57 -3.16
C ASN A 50 -7.98 5.12 -2.82
N PRO A 51 -8.47 5.38 -1.59
CA PRO A 51 -9.80 4.96 -1.15
C PRO A 51 -10.97 5.47 -2.02
N VAL A 52 -10.84 6.67 -2.59
CA VAL A 52 -11.90 7.26 -3.43
C VAL A 52 -11.72 6.82 -4.89
N LYS A 53 -10.55 7.09 -5.47
CA LYS A 53 -10.28 6.88 -6.91
C LYS A 53 -10.13 5.42 -7.30
N ASP A 54 -9.51 4.60 -6.45
CA ASP A 54 -9.22 3.20 -6.77
C ASP A 54 -10.20 2.22 -6.09
N MET A 55 -10.72 2.55 -4.89
CA MET A 55 -11.64 1.67 -4.16
C MET A 55 -13.11 2.06 -4.29
N GLY A 56 -13.44 3.24 -4.84
CA GLY A 56 -14.82 3.66 -5.12
C GLY A 56 -15.64 4.02 -3.88
N ILE A 57 -14.99 4.52 -2.82
CA ILE A 57 -15.68 5.04 -1.63
C ILE A 57 -16.13 6.48 -1.94
N GLU A 58 -17.44 6.72 -1.90
CA GLU A 58 -18.07 7.95 -2.41
C GLU A 58 -18.78 8.78 -1.31
N GLU A 59 -18.78 8.29 -0.06
CA GLU A 59 -19.43 8.97 1.06
C GLU A 59 -18.81 10.36 1.27
N PRO A 60 -19.63 11.44 1.25
CA PRO A 60 -19.11 12.81 1.28
C PRO A 60 -18.18 13.10 2.46
N GLU A 61 -18.57 12.67 3.67
CA GLU A 61 -17.77 12.85 4.88
C GLU A 61 -16.38 12.18 4.77
N PHE A 62 -16.32 11.00 4.13
CA PHE A 62 -15.08 10.28 3.94
C PHE A 62 -14.20 10.92 2.86
N VAL A 63 -14.80 11.34 1.75
CA VAL A 63 -14.09 12.05 0.67
C VAL A 63 -13.47 13.35 1.20
N ASP A 64 -14.22 14.10 2.02
CA ASP A 64 -13.74 15.33 2.64
C ASP A 64 -12.55 15.06 3.59
N LEU A 65 -12.60 13.99 4.39
CA LEU A 65 -11.49 13.58 5.24
C LEU A 65 -10.24 13.22 4.43
N VAL A 66 -10.39 12.46 3.34
CA VAL A 66 -9.27 12.10 2.46
C VAL A 66 -8.65 13.37 1.85
N ASN A 67 -9.46 14.30 1.36
CA ASN A 67 -8.99 15.58 0.81
C ASN A 67 -8.26 16.43 1.86
N GLN A 68 -8.72 16.42 3.10
CA GLN A 68 -8.07 17.12 4.21
C GLN A 68 -6.69 16.52 4.53
N ILE A 69 -6.57 15.19 4.51
CA ILE A 69 -5.28 14.49 4.68
C ILE A 69 -4.31 14.90 3.57
N GLU A 70 -4.72 14.85 2.30
CA GLU A 70 -3.87 15.24 1.16
C GLU A 70 -3.38 16.70 1.28
N LYS A 71 -4.26 17.61 1.71
CA LYS A 71 -3.89 19.02 1.94
C LYS A 71 -2.85 19.18 3.05
N LEU A 72 -3.01 18.46 4.17
CA LEU A 72 -2.06 18.49 5.28
C LEU A 72 -0.70 17.91 4.88
N GLU A 73 -0.69 16.83 4.11
CA GLU A 73 0.54 16.25 3.56
C GLU A 73 1.27 17.25 2.65
N GLN A 74 0.56 17.94 1.76
CA GLN A 74 1.16 18.98 0.91
C GLN A 74 1.74 20.14 1.73
N GLN A 75 1.01 20.60 2.75
CA GLN A 75 1.50 21.65 3.65
C GLN A 75 2.76 21.22 4.39
N LEU A 76 2.78 20.00 4.90
CA LEU A 76 3.95 19.42 5.56
C LEU A 76 5.13 19.32 4.59
N LEU A 77 4.90 18.86 3.36
CA LEU A 77 5.94 18.74 2.35
C LEU A 77 6.54 20.09 1.92
N SER A 78 5.69 21.12 1.84
CA SER A 78 6.10 22.50 1.50
C SER A 78 6.78 23.25 2.64
N HIS A 79 6.74 22.70 3.87
CA HIS A 79 7.22 23.40 5.04
C HIS A 79 8.75 23.57 4.99
N PRO A 80 9.33 24.74 5.31
CA PRO A 80 10.78 24.99 5.20
C PRO A 80 11.67 24.07 6.04
N LEU A 81 11.12 23.44 7.09
CA LEU A 81 11.82 22.47 7.94
C LEU A 81 11.74 21.03 7.40
N ASN A 82 10.94 20.79 6.36
CA ASN A 82 10.88 19.51 5.69
C ASN A 82 12.02 19.45 4.66
N LYS A 83 13.17 18.91 5.08
CA LYS A 83 14.32 18.59 4.23
C LYS A 83 14.48 17.09 4.09
#